data_AF-A0A969YMW5-F1
#
_entry.id   AF-A0A969YMW5-F1
#
_cell.length_a   1.000
_cell.length_b   1.000
_cell.length_c   1.000
_cell.angle_alpha   90.00
_cell.angle_beta   90.00
_cell.angle_gamma   90.00
#
_symmetry.space_group_name_H-M   'P 1'
#
loop_
_entity.id
_entity.type
_entity.pdbx_description
1 polymer ?
#
loop_
_entity_poly.entity_id
_entity_poly.type
_entity_poly.pdbx_seq_one_letter_code
_entity_poly.pdbx_strand_id
1 'polypeptide(L)' 'MTTTKREVCHCEKCGNEAEMTITCQLIDVEVQPNVVKKKEKQTRVCTVCGNEADMIIDFDE' A
#
# COMPACT_ATOMS: atom_id res chain seq x y z
N MET A 1 4.13 -13.23 0.48
CA MET A 1 2.69 -13.49 0.62
C MET A 1 1.97 -12.20 0.28
N THR A 2 0.92 -12.25 -0.54
CA THR A 2 0.13 -11.07 -0.91
C THR A 2 -1.23 -11.15 -0.23
N THR A 3 -1.57 -10.17 0.61
CA THR A 3 -2.87 -10.10 1.29
C THR A 3 -3.65 -8.91 0.78
N THR A 4 -4.98 -9.01 0.79
CA THR A 4 -5.87 -7.92 0.39
C THR A 4 -6.90 -7.69 1.47
N LYS A 5 -7.07 -6.45 1.89
CA LYS A 5 -8.11 -6.02 2.83
C LYS A 5 -8.89 -4.84 2.25
N ARG A 6 -10.09 -4.59 2.76
CA ARG A 6 -10.88 -3.40 2.42
C ARG A 6 -11.01 -2.52 3.65
N GLU A 7 -10.86 -1.22 3.45
CA GLU A 7 -10.90 -0.23 4.52
C GLU A 7 -11.54 1.04 3.99
N VAL A 8 -12.37 1.71 4.80
CA VAL A 8 -12.90 3.02 4.45
C VAL A 8 -11.84 4.06 4.78
N CYS A 9 -11.40 4.82 3.78
CA CYS A 9 -10.42 5.88 3.94
C CYS A 9 -10.94 7.17 3.29
N HIS A 10 -10.45 8.31 3.76
CA HIS A 10 -10.68 9.55 3.05
C HIS A 10 -9.91 9.54 1.72
N CYS A 11 -10.62 9.66 0.61
CA CYS A 11 -10.00 9.73 -0.71
C CYS A 11 -9.90 11.20 -1.13
N GLU A 12 -8.69 11.76 -1.17
CA GLU A 12 -8.47 13.16 -1.56
C GLU A 12 -9.02 13.47 -2.96
N LYS A 13 -9.00 12.49 -3.88
CA LYS A 13 -9.54 12.65 -5.23
C LYS A 13 -11.08 12.71 -5.25
N CYS A 14 -11.76 11.99 -4.34
CA CYS A 14 -13.22 12.06 -4.24
C CYS A 14 -13.68 13.22 -3.34
N GLY A 15 -12.83 13.66 -2.41
CA GLY A 15 -13.16 14.67 -1.40
C GLY A 15 -14.02 14.15 -0.25
N ASN A 16 -14.22 12.83 -0.15
CA ASN A 16 -15.04 12.18 0.88
C ASN A 16 -14.47 10.82 1.28
N GLU A 17 -15.09 10.20 2.29
CA GLU A 17 -14.79 8.82 2.69
C GLU A 17 -15.27 7.84 1.62
N ALA A 18 -14.36 6.97 1.18
CA ALA A 18 -14.62 5.95 0.18
C ALA A 18 -13.99 4.61 0.62
N GLU A 19 -14.63 3.51 0.22
CA GLU A 19 -14.02 2.19 0.38
C GLU A 19 -12.77 2.08 -0.50
N MET A 20 -11.67 1.64 0.09
CA MET A 20 -10.42 1.38 -0.61
C MET A 20 -10.01 -0.07 -0.44
N THR A 21 -9.56 -0.69 -1.53
CA THR A 21 -8.92 -2.00 -1.52
C THR A 21 -7.43 -1.82 -1.27
N ILE A 22 -6.91 -2.40 -0.19
CA ILE A 22 -5.52 -2.34 0.22
C ILE A 22 -4.87 -3.69 -0.06
N THR A 23 -3.88 -3.72 -0.94
CA THR A 23 -3.08 -4.90 -1.27
C THR A 23 -1.71 -4.76 -0.61
N CYS A 24 -1.38 -5.67 0.32
CA CYS A 24 -0.08 -5.73 0.99
C CYS A 24 0.80 -6.78 0.31
N GLN A 25 2.06 -6.43 0.03
CA GLN A 25 3.05 -7.29 -0.60
C GLN A 25 4.41 -7.07 0.05
N LEU A 26 5.12 -8.14 0.39
CA LEU A 26 6.51 -8.05 0.83
C LEU A 26 7.42 -7.91 -0.40
N ILE A 27 8.20 -6.84 -0.45
CA ILE A 27 9.16 -6.56 -1.52
C ILE A 27 10.59 -6.43 -0.95
N ASP A 28 11.55 -6.81 -1.78
CA ASP A 28 12.96 -6.64 -1.50
C ASP A 28 13.43 -5.29 -2.04
N VAL A 29 13.87 -4.40 -1.16
CA VAL A 29 14.34 -3.05 -1.50
C VAL A 29 15.83 -2.96 -1.20
N GLU A 30 16.62 -2.66 -2.23
CA GLU A 30 18.04 -2.37 -2.06
C GLU A 30 18.22 -0.98 -1.47
N VAL A 31 18.70 -0.91 -0.23
CA VAL A 31 18.92 0.36 0.50
C VAL A 31 20.36 0.84 0.40
N GLN A 32 21.30 -0.09 0.16
CA GLN A 32 22.72 0.14 -0.07
C GLN A 32 23.23 -0.97 -1.01
N PRO A 33 24.38 -0.77 -1.70
CA PRO A 33 24.95 -1.80 -2.56
C PRO A 33 25.14 -3.13 -1.81
N ASN A 34 24.49 -4.20 -2.29
CA ASN A 34 24.44 -5.53 -1.67
C ASN A 34 23.69 -5.63 -0.32
N VAL A 35 22.94 -4.60 0.07
CA VAL A 35 22.09 -4.62 1.27
C VAL A 35 20.63 -4.51 0.86
N VAL A 36 19.98 -5.66 0.82
CA VAL A 36 18.55 -5.80 0.56
C VAL A 36 17.80 -5.85 1.89
N LYS A 37 16.80 -5.00 2.05
CA LYS A 37 15.85 -5.06 3.18
C LYS A 37 14.47 -5.44 2.67
N LYS A 38 13.79 -6.31 3.41
CA LYS A 38 12.39 -6.60 3.17
C LYS A 38 11.55 -5.44 3.67
N LYS A 39 10.69 -4.91 2.81
CA LYS A 39 9.72 -3.87 3.14
C LYS A 39 8.33 -4.34 2.75
N GLU A 40 7.31 -3.84 3.44
CA GLU A 40 5.93 -4.06 3.03
C GLU A 40 5.49 -2.94 2.08
N LYS A 41 5.15 -3.30 0.85
CA LYS A 41 4.45 -2.44 -0.09
C LYS A 41 2.95 -2.58 0.12
N GLN A 42 2.29 -1.48 0.45
CA GLN A 42 0.83 -1.38 0.49
C GLN A 42 0.35 -0.54 -0.70
N THR A 43 -0.45 -1.13 -1.58
CA THR A 43 -1.13 -0.44 -2.66
C THR A 43 -2.59 -0.25 -2.28
N ARG A 44 -3.08 0.99 -2.26
CA ARG A 44 -4.47 1.33 -1.91
C ARG A 44 -5.20 1.82 -3.15
N VAL A 45 -6.33 1.22 -3.48
CA VAL A 45 -7.14 1.58 -4.64
C VAL A 45 -8.55 1.95 -4.21
N CYS A 46 -8.97 3.17 -4.49
CA CYS A 46 -10.34 3.62 -4.23
C CYS A 46 -11.33 2.86 -5.13
N THR A 47 -12.32 2.20 -4.54
CA THR A 47 -13.33 1.43 -5.30
C THR A 47 -14.32 2.34 -6.03
N VAL A 48 -14.35 3.63 -5.71
CA VAL A 48 -15.27 4.61 -6.30
C VAL A 48 -14.66 5.28 -7.53
N CYS A 49 -13.45 5.83 -7.43
CA CYS A 49 -12.83 6.63 -8.49
C CYS A 49 -11.59 5.98 -9.13
N GLY A 50 -11.18 4.80 -8.64
CA GLY A 50 -10.00 4.09 -9.10
C GLY A 50 -8.67 4.77 -8.77
N ASN A 51 -8.65 5.71 -7.82
CA ASN A 51 -7.39 6.36 -7.42
C ASN A 51 -6.49 5.38 -6.68
N GLU A 52 -5.22 5.33 -7.07
CA GLU A 52 -4.22 4.47 -6.48
C GLU A 52 -3.25 5.27 -5.61
N ALA A 53 -2.83 4.70 -4.49
CA ALA A 53 -1.80 5.23 -3.62
C ALA A 53 -0.90 4.10 -3.13
N ASP A 54 0.40 4.19 -3.41
CA ASP A 54 1.40 3.24 -2.95
C ASP A 54 2.13 3.78 -1.70
N MET A 55 2.28 2.93 -0.69
CA MET A 55 3.10 3.18 0.50
C MET A 55 4.10 2.06 0.68
N ILE A 56 5.35 2.42 0.95
CA ILE A 56 6.39 1.48 1.37
C ILE A 56 6.60 1.67 2.87
N ILE A 57 6.33 0.62 3.64
CA ILE A 57 6.40 0.61 5.09
C ILE A 57 7.56 -0.30 5.49
N ASP A 58 8.35 0.14 6.47
CA ASP A 58 9.34 -0.73 7.07
C ASP A 58 8.62 -1.87 7.81
N PHE A 59 9.00 -3.10 7.48
CA PHE A 59 8.48 -4.29 8.13
C PHE A 59 9.29 -4.48 9.41
N ASP A 60 8.88 -3.83 10.50
CA ASP A 60 9.39 -4.09 11.84
C ASP A 60 8.75 -5.40 12.35
N GLU A 61 9.53 -6.49 12.39
CA GLU A 61 9.18 -7.73 13.11
C GLU A 61 9.32 -7.56 14.64
#